data_AF-A0A8H6JMP4-F1
#
_entry.id   AF-A0A8H6JMP4-F1
#
_cell.length_a   1.000
_cell.length_b   1.000
_cell.length_c   1.000
_cell.angle_alpha   90.00
_cell.angle_beta   90.00
_cell.angle_gamma   90.00
#
_symmetry.space_group_name_H-M   'P 1'
#
loop_
_entity.id
_entity.type
_entity.pdbx_description
1 polymer ?
#
loop_
_entity_poly.entity_id
_entity_poly.type
_entity_poly.pdbx_seq_one_letter_code
_entity_poly.pdbx_strand_id
1 'polypeptide(L)'
;MEVTICFIALKDNQVEVLQMAVLGSVLSNLLLVMGMCFFFGGIVNMRDRNGLGREQNFASMTFQTTRPLLTLSSASLVLPTAVYSVLKAESIEKEHAILVLSRGTAIIFLNLYLQYLWFQLRTHTILFITEILDEEYEDEDDPIINLPTAVSLLVVVIYFIALCASSLIWHMEDVVHETRVARSFIGLIIVPNVSNSAEHIAALREAVNDKVDLAIGIAIGSSIQTVLSISPLLVILGWAVLDKPMTFHFETSAVVVFAFTVLITNALQDGRSNYLQGNMLLGFYIIIALTYFVSPRDALDKV
;
A
#
# COMPACT_ATOMS: atom_id res chain seq x y z
N MET A 1 7.42 -3.53 8.38
CA MET A 1 7.24 -2.36 9.28
C MET A 1 5.76 -2.06 9.51
N GLU A 2 4.94 -2.07 8.45
CA GLU A 2 3.50 -1.74 8.50
C GLU A 2 2.70 -2.53 9.55
N VAL A 3 2.81 -3.87 9.58
CA VAL A 3 2.02 -4.71 10.50
C VAL A 3 2.24 -4.30 11.96
N THR A 4 3.48 -3.99 12.35
CA THR A 4 3.82 -3.57 13.73
C THR A 4 3.17 -2.23 14.08
N ILE A 5 3.29 -1.23 13.19
CA ILE A 5 2.68 0.09 13.38
C ILE A 5 1.16 -0.04 13.47
N CYS A 6 0.58 -0.80 12.52
CA CYS A 6 -0.85 -1.04 12.43
C CYS A 6 -1.42 -1.73 13.67
N PHE A 7 -0.71 -2.72 14.19
CA PHE A 7 -1.10 -3.44 15.40
C PHE A 7 -1.08 -2.54 16.64
N ILE A 8 -0.04 -1.70 16.80
CA ILE A 8 0.05 -0.77 17.93
C ILE A 8 -1.06 0.29 17.83
N ALA A 9 -1.31 0.83 16.63
CA ALA A 9 -2.40 1.78 16.40
C ALA A 9 -3.77 1.17 16.75
N LEU A 10 -3.99 -0.09 16.37
CA LEU A 10 -5.20 -0.82 16.73
C LEU A 10 -5.30 -1.00 18.26
N LYS A 11 -4.20 -1.34 18.94
CA LYS A 11 -4.14 -1.49 20.39
C LYS A 11 -4.44 -0.18 21.14
N ASP A 12 -4.14 0.97 20.56
CA ASP A 12 -4.34 2.29 21.16
C ASP A 12 -5.62 3.00 20.67
N ASN A 13 -6.56 2.27 20.05
CA ASN A 13 -7.87 2.76 19.57
C ASN A 13 -7.79 3.77 18.42
N GLN A 14 -6.68 3.82 17.68
CA GLN A 14 -6.52 4.72 16.53
C GLN A 14 -7.01 4.07 15.23
N VAL A 15 -8.28 3.64 15.21
CA VAL A 15 -8.89 2.88 14.09
C VAL A 15 -8.94 3.71 12.80
N GLU A 16 -9.29 4.99 12.90
CA GLU A 16 -9.37 5.90 11.75
C GLU A 16 -8.01 6.08 11.06
N VAL A 17 -6.97 6.36 11.85
CA VAL A 17 -5.59 6.53 11.33
C VAL A 17 -5.09 5.23 10.71
N LEU A 18 -5.42 4.09 11.33
CA LEU A 18 -5.08 2.77 10.82
C LEU A 18 -5.74 2.49 9.46
N GLN A 19 -7.03 2.78 9.33
CA GLN A 19 -7.76 2.65 8.08
C GLN A 19 -7.13 3.52 6.98
N MET A 20 -6.85 4.78 7.29
CA MET A 20 -6.21 5.69 6.34
C MET A 20 -4.78 5.25 5.99
N ALA A 21 -4.02 4.68 6.93
CA ALA A 21 -2.69 4.15 6.69
C ALA A 21 -2.67 2.95 5.75
N VAL A 22 -3.63 2.04 5.87
CA VAL A 22 -3.76 0.90 4.96
C VAL A 22 -4.04 1.35 3.52
N LEU A 23 -4.97 2.29 3.32
CA LEU A 23 -5.20 2.86 1.98
C LEU A 23 -3.99 3.64 1.48
N GLY A 24 -3.42 4.47 2.35
CA GLY A 24 -2.28 5.33 2.05
C GLY A 24 -1.04 4.56 1.61
N SER A 25 -0.81 3.37 2.18
CA SER A 25 0.24 2.44 1.75
C SER A 25 0.08 2.03 0.30
N VAL A 26 -1.12 1.63 -0.10
CA VAL A 26 -1.39 1.25 -1.49
C VAL A 26 -1.26 2.45 -2.42
N LEU A 27 -1.76 3.63 -2.01
CA LEU A 27 -1.60 4.87 -2.76
C LEU A 27 -0.13 5.26 -2.95
N SER A 28 0.67 5.14 -1.88
CA SER A 28 2.10 5.41 -1.91
C SER A 28 2.81 4.48 -2.89
N ASN A 29 2.56 3.17 -2.78
CA ASN A 29 3.19 2.19 -3.67
C ASN A 29 2.79 2.40 -5.13
N LEU A 30 1.50 2.58 -5.40
CA LEU A 30 0.97 2.67 -6.77
C LEU A 30 1.23 4.02 -7.45
N LEU A 31 1.23 5.12 -6.71
CA LEU A 31 1.41 6.46 -7.30
C LEU A 31 2.81 7.01 -7.03
N LEU A 32 3.24 7.04 -5.78
CA LEU A 32 4.51 7.67 -5.41
C LEU A 32 5.69 6.80 -5.84
N VAL A 33 5.75 5.53 -5.41
CA VAL A 33 6.88 4.64 -5.74
C VAL A 33 6.95 4.37 -7.22
N MET A 34 5.84 3.90 -7.82
CA MET A 34 5.79 3.66 -9.26
C MET A 34 6.06 4.94 -10.06
N GLY A 35 5.55 6.10 -9.62
CA GLY A 35 5.81 7.40 -10.22
C GLY A 35 7.28 7.80 -10.16
N MET A 36 7.94 7.62 -9.01
CA MET A 36 9.38 7.85 -8.85
C MET A 36 10.19 6.91 -9.74
N CYS A 37 9.84 5.63 -9.78
CA CYS A 37 10.50 4.63 -10.61
C CYS A 37 10.44 5.01 -12.10
N PHE A 38 9.26 5.36 -12.60
CA PHE A 38 9.08 5.76 -14.01
C PHE A 38 9.73 7.11 -14.32
N PHE A 39 9.68 8.05 -13.38
CA PHE A 39 10.26 9.37 -13.55
C PHE A 39 11.79 9.31 -13.58
N PHE A 40 12.42 8.79 -12.53
CA PHE A 40 13.86 8.74 -12.42
C PHE A 40 14.48 7.67 -13.32
N GLY A 41 13.89 6.47 -13.38
CA GLY A 41 14.31 5.43 -14.33
C GLY A 41 14.18 5.89 -15.78
N GLY A 42 13.09 6.58 -16.11
CA GLY A 42 12.86 7.15 -17.44
C GLY A 42 13.79 8.32 -17.78
N ILE A 43 14.24 9.11 -16.80
CA ILE A 43 15.23 10.19 -17.02
C ILE A 43 16.63 9.63 -17.21
N VAL A 44 17.04 8.67 -16.36
CA VAL A 44 18.38 8.07 -16.43
C VAL A 44 18.54 7.27 -17.72
N ASN A 45 17.52 6.51 -18.10
CA ASN A 45 17.52 5.65 -19.28
C ASN A 45 16.83 6.29 -20.50
N MET A 46 16.73 7.62 -20.52
CA MET A 46 15.96 8.39 -21.53
C MET A 46 16.49 8.23 -22.96
N ARG A 47 17.77 7.91 -23.14
CA ARG A 47 18.43 7.87 -24.45
C ARG A 47 18.91 6.48 -24.78
N ASP A 48 18.57 6.01 -25.97
CA ASP A 48 19.20 4.83 -26.56
C ASP A 48 20.63 5.15 -27.03
N ARG A 49 21.42 4.12 -27.39
CA ARG A 49 22.77 4.24 -27.95
C ARG A 49 22.88 5.20 -29.14
N ASN A 50 21.77 5.41 -29.85
CA ASN A 50 21.68 6.30 -31.02
C ASN A 50 21.25 7.74 -30.66
N GLY A 51 21.06 8.07 -29.38
CA GLY A 51 20.63 9.38 -28.90
C GLY A 51 19.13 9.68 -29.06
N LEU A 52 18.34 8.71 -29.53
CA LEU A 52 16.88 8.79 -29.64
C LEU A 52 16.22 8.53 -28.28
N GLY A 53 15.03 9.11 -28.07
CA GLY A 53 14.23 8.88 -26.86
C GLY A 53 13.86 7.41 -26.73
N ARG A 54 14.10 6.83 -25.56
CA ARG A 54 13.83 5.43 -25.23
C ARG A 54 12.80 5.35 -24.10
N GLU A 55 11.88 4.40 -24.23
CA GLU A 55 10.95 3.99 -23.16
C GLU A 55 11.51 2.73 -22.49
N GLN A 56 11.24 2.57 -21.20
CA GLN A 56 11.53 1.30 -20.52
C GLN A 56 10.39 0.34 -20.80
N ASN A 57 10.69 -0.86 -21.28
CA ASN A 57 9.67 -1.86 -21.55
C ASN A 57 9.55 -2.77 -20.33
N PHE A 58 8.33 -3.16 -20.01
CA PHE A 58 8.05 -4.17 -19.00
C PHE A 58 7.06 -5.18 -19.59
N ALA A 59 7.48 -6.44 -19.68
CA ALA A 59 6.76 -7.47 -20.45
C ALA A 59 6.07 -8.52 -19.56
N SER A 60 5.94 -8.24 -18.26
CA SER A 60 5.62 -9.31 -17.31
C SER A 60 4.17 -9.82 -17.38
N MET A 61 4.02 -11.13 -17.54
CA MET A 61 2.74 -11.86 -17.43
C MET A 61 2.21 -11.86 -15.98
N THR A 62 3.10 -11.71 -14.99
CA THR A 62 2.79 -11.59 -13.54
C THR A 62 1.80 -10.47 -13.27
N PHE A 63 1.90 -9.43 -14.06
CA PHE A 63 1.08 -8.24 -13.94
C PHE A 63 -0.36 -8.41 -14.44
N GLN A 64 -0.58 -9.20 -15.50
CA GLN A 64 -1.93 -9.48 -15.99
C GLN A 64 -2.77 -10.24 -14.96
N THR A 65 -2.14 -11.07 -14.14
CA THR A 65 -2.80 -11.82 -13.06
C THR A 65 -3.06 -10.95 -11.83
N THR A 66 -2.21 -9.96 -11.60
CA THR A 66 -2.23 -9.13 -10.40
C THR A 66 -3.16 -7.91 -10.50
N ARG A 67 -3.28 -7.31 -11.69
CA ARG A 67 -4.20 -6.17 -11.93
C ARG A 67 -5.66 -6.46 -11.56
N PRO A 68 -6.22 -7.64 -11.90
CA PRO A 68 -7.56 -8.03 -11.46
C PRO A 68 -7.70 -8.11 -9.94
N LEU A 69 -6.65 -8.49 -9.20
CA LEU A 69 -6.72 -8.60 -7.74
C LEU A 69 -6.87 -7.22 -7.10
N LEU A 70 -6.04 -6.24 -7.49
CA LEU A 70 -6.17 -4.86 -6.99
C LEU A 70 -7.50 -4.23 -7.42
N THR A 71 -7.96 -4.52 -8.64
CA THR A 71 -9.26 -4.06 -9.15
C THR A 71 -10.41 -4.66 -8.33
N LEU A 72 -10.40 -5.96 -8.09
CA LEU A 72 -11.38 -6.66 -7.26
C LEU A 72 -11.39 -6.08 -5.85
N SER A 73 -10.22 -5.89 -5.25
CA SER A 73 -10.10 -5.28 -3.93
C SER A 73 -10.68 -3.87 -3.88
N SER A 74 -10.39 -3.02 -4.88
CA SER A 74 -11.00 -1.70 -4.99
C SER A 74 -12.51 -1.77 -5.10
N ALA A 75 -13.06 -2.64 -5.94
CA ALA A 75 -14.50 -2.83 -6.07
C ALA A 75 -15.13 -3.31 -4.75
N SER A 76 -14.48 -4.26 -4.06
CA SER A 76 -14.94 -4.81 -2.79
C SER A 76 -14.86 -3.83 -1.62
N LEU A 77 -13.99 -2.81 -1.66
CA LEU A 77 -13.97 -1.72 -0.68
C LEU A 77 -14.96 -0.59 -1.04
N VAL A 78 -15.15 -0.32 -2.34
CA VAL A 78 -16.09 0.69 -2.84
C VAL A 78 -17.54 0.27 -2.57
N LEU A 79 -17.87 -1.01 -2.79
CA LEU A 79 -19.25 -1.49 -2.75
C LEU A 79 -19.90 -1.33 -1.35
N PRO A 80 -19.25 -1.71 -0.23
CA PRO A 80 -19.73 -1.39 1.12
C PRO A 80 -20.01 0.10 1.30
N THR A 81 -19.02 0.96 1.06
CA THR A 81 -19.14 2.41 1.27
C THR A 81 -20.22 3.04 0.39
N ALA A 82 -20.34 2.63 -0.87
CA ALA A 82 -21.36 3.12 -1.80
C ALA A 82 -22.78 2.68 -1.38
N VAL A 83 -22.96 1.42 -0.96
CA VAL A 83 -24.26 0.96 -0.48
C VAL A 83 -24.64 1.68 0.81
N TYR A 84 -23.71 1.85 1.75
CA TYR A 84 -24.00 2.48 3.05
C TYR A 84 -24.20 4.00 2.99
N SER A 85 -23.62 4.70 2.03
CA SER A 85 -23.88 6.14 1.83
C SER A 85 -25.29 6.40 1.27
N VAL A 86 -25.89 5.42 0.59
CA VAL A 86 -27.24 5.53 0.01
C VAL A 86 -28.33 4.97 0.93
N LEU A 87 -27.99 4.05 1.83
CA LEU A 87 -28.95 3.44 2.76
C LEU A 87 -29.46 4.43 3.83
N LYS A 88 -30.78 4.67 3.84
CA LYS A 88 -31.51 5.31 4.94
C LYS A 88 -31.94 4.26 5.98
N ALA A 89 -30.97 3.72 6.73
CA ALA A 89 -31.22 2.82 7.85
C ALA A 89 -30.94 3.52 9.20
N GLU A 90 -31.49 3.00 10.30
CA GLU A 90 -31.13 3.48 11.65
C GLU A 90 -29.65 3.21 11.94
N SER A 91 -29.03 4.06 12.78
CA SER A 91 -27.58 4.07 13.00
C SER A 91 -27.03 2.75 13.56
N ILE A 92 -27.77 2.07 14.44
CA ILE A 92 -27.33 0.84 15.11
C ILE A 92 -27.35 -0.36 14.15
N GLU A 93 -28.40 -0.52 13.35
CA GLU A 93 -28.48 -1.58 12.34
C GLU A 93 -27.40 -1.40 11.27
N LYS A 94 -27.11 -0.14 10.91
CA LYS A 94 -26.05 0.21 9.96
C LYS A 94 -24.67 -0.19 10.48
N GLU A 95 -24.33 0.13 11.72
CA GLU A 95 -23.04 -0.21 12.32
C GLU A 95 -22.82 -1.72 12.44
N HIS A 96 -23.85 -2.47 12.87
CA HIS A 96 -23.76 -3.93 12.95
C HIS A 96 -23.60 -4.57 11.56
N ALA A 97 -24.33 -4.07 10.56
CA ALA A 97 -24.20 -4.54 9.18
C ALA A 97 -22.78 -4.29 8.63
N ILE A 98 -22.20 -3.11 8.88
CA ILE A 98 -20.83 -2.77 8.46
C ILE A 98 -19.81 -3.74 9.05
N LEU A 99 -19.95 -4.08 10.33
CA LEU A 99 -19.07 -5.03 11.02
C LEU A 99 -19.16 -6.43 10.41
N VAL A 100 -20.38 -6.94 10.20
CA VAL A 100 -20.59 -8.27 9.61
C VAL A 100 -20.03 -8.32 8.18
N LEU A 101 -20.31 -7.30 7.37
CA LEU A 101 -19.81 -7.23 6.00
C LEU A 101 -18.28 -7.13 5.97
N SER A 102 -17.68 -6.28 6.81
CA SER A 102 -16.21 -6.13 6.89
C SER A 102 -15.52 -7.43 7.29
N ARG A 103 -16.09 -8.15 8.28
CA ARG A 103 -15.56 -9.46 8.72
C ARG A 103 -15.69 -10.52 7.62
N GLY A 104 -16.83 -10.56 6.92
CA GLY A 104 -17.03 -11.45 5.78
C GLY A 104 -16.04 -11.19 4.64
N THR A 105 -15.89 -9.92 4.23
CA THR A 105 -14.92 -9.52 3.22
C THR A 105 -13.49 -9.84 3.66
N ALA A 106 -13.16 -9.66 4.94
CA ALA A 106 -11.83 -9.96 5.45
C ALA A 106 -11.47 -11.46 5.31
N ILE A 107 -12.41 -12.36 5.62
CA ILE A 107 -12.22 -13.81 5.44
C ILE A 107 -12.02 -14.15 3.96
N ILE A 108 -12.81 -13.54 3.06
CA ILE A 108 -12.69 -13.75 1.61
C ILE A 108 -11.32 -13.27 1.11
N PHE A 109 -10.89 -12.06 1.48
CA PHE A 109 -9.59 -11.51 1.09
C PHE A 109 -8.43 -12.37 1.57
N LEU A 110 -8.48 -12.84 2.82
CA LEU A 110 -7.43 -13.72 3.36
C LEU A 110 -7.40 -15.06 2.61
N ASN A 111 -8.57 -15.63 2.26
CA ASN A 111 -8.63 -16.84 1.44
C ASN A 111 -8.03 -16.62 0.04
N LEU A 112 -8.37 -15.52 -0.62
CA LEU A 112 -7.78 -15.14 -1.90
C LEU A 112 -6.27 -14.93 -1.79
N TYR A 113 -5.78 -14.35 -0.69
CA TYR A 113 -4.35 -14.20 -0.44
C TYR A 113 -3.65 -15.54 -0.28
N LEU A 114 -4.24 -16.51 0.42
CA LEU A 114 -3.67 -17.85 0.55
C LEU A 114 -3.62 -18.58 -0.80
N GLN A 115 -4.66 -18.42 -1.63
CA GLN A 115 -4.66 -18.94 -3.00
C GLN A 115 -3.60 -18.24 -3.87
N TYR A 116 -3.43 -16.93 -3.71
CA TYR A 116 -2.40 -16.14 -4.37
C TYR A 116 -0.99 -16.60 -3.95
N LEU A 117 -0.73 -16.81 -2.65
CA LEU A 117 0.54 -17.36 -2.17
C LEU A 117 0.78 -18.77 -2.71
N TRP A 118 -0.24 -19.62 -2.77
CA TRP A 118 -0.11 -20.93 -3.39
C TRP A 118 0.20 -20.82 -4.89
N PHE A 119 -0.44 -19.87 -5.57
CA PHE A 119 -0.18 -19.58 -6.98
C PHE A 119 1.28 -19.17 -7.20
N GLN A 120 1.74 -18.19 -6.43
CA GLN A 120 3.08 -17.59 -6.48
C GLN A 120 4.19 -18.56 -6.06
N LEU A 121 4.02 -19.28 -4.95
CA LEU A 121 5.10 -20.09 -4.36
C LEU A 121 5.18 -21.51 -4.94
N ARG A 122 4.08 -22.05 -5.48
CA ARG A 122 4.02 -23.46 -5.92
C ARG A 122 3.72 -23.63 -7.40
N THR A 123 2.59 -23.10 -7.87
CA THR A 123 2.08 -23.50 -9.19
C THR A 123 2.70 -22.72 -10.34
N HIS A 124 2.96 -21.44 -10.14
CA HIS A 124 3.43 -20.51 -11.17
C HIS A 124 4.71 -19.80 -10.73
N THR A 125 5.55 -20.47 -9.94
CA THR A 125 6.79 -19.91 -9.40
C THR A 125 7.68 -19.34 -10.51
N ILE A 126 7.67 -19.92 -11.72
CA ILE A 126 8.44 -19.42 -12.86
C ILE A 126 8.04 -18.01 -13.32
N LEU A 127 6.79 -17.59 -13.10
CA LEU A 127 6.35 -16.22 -13.40
C LEU A 127 7.00 -15.20 -12.44
N PHE A 128 7.34 -15.62 -11.22
CA PHE A 128 7.87 -14.76 -10.16
C PHE A 128 9.38 -14.93 -9.94
N ILE A 129 9.98 -16.03 -10.41
CA ILE A 129 11.44 -16.29 -10.30
C ILE A 129 12.25 -15.41 -11.23
N THR A 130 11.75 -15.02 -12.41
CA THR A 130 12.47 -14.12 -13.32
C THR A 130 12.76 -12.77 -12.67
N GLU A 131 11.90 -12.30 -11.76
CA GLU A 131 12.12 -11.10 -10.96
C GLU A 131 13.23 -11.29 -9.90
N ILE A 132 13.38 -12.51 -9.36
CA ILE A 132 14.35 -12.85 -8.28
C ILE A 132 15.75 -13.16 -8.85
N LEU A 133 15.84 -13.77 -10.04
CA LEU A 133 17.13 -14.13 -10.63
C LEU A 133 17.96 -12.90 -11.04
N ASP A 134 17.33 -11.76 -11.32
CA ASP A 134 18.05 -10.50 -11.60
C ASP A 134 18.64 -9.83 -10.35
N GLU A 135 18.19 -10.23 -9.14
CA GLU A 135 18.78 -9.84 -7.84
C GLU A 135 20.00 -10.72 -7.48
N GLU A 136 20.00 -12.01 -7.84
CA GLU A 136 21.04 -12.97 -7.43
C GLU A 136 22.39 -12.80 -8.16
N TYR A 137 22.44 -12.01 -9.25
CA TYR A 137 23.67 -11.78 -10.03
C TYR A 137 24.49 -10.55 -9.62
N GLU A 138 24.05 -9.76 -8.62
CA GLU A 138 24.75 -8.51 -8.27
C GLU A 138 25.72 -8.57 -7.07
N ASP A 139 25.74 -9.59 -6.20
CA ASP A 139 26.69 -9.63 -5.08
C ASP A 139 27.16 -11.06 -4.72
N GLU A 140 28.24 -11.55 -5.37
CA GLU A 140 28.94 -12.79 -4.98
C GLU A 140 29.70 -12.67 -3.63
N ASP A 141 29.76 -11.48 -3.02
CA ASP A 141 30.50 -11.19 -1.77
C ASP A 141 29.60 -10.75 -0.60
N ASP A 142 28.28 -10.93 -0.69
CA ASP A 142 27.39 -10.52 0.39
C ASP A 142 27.59 -11.40 1.64
N PRO A 143 27.90 -10.81 2.82
CA PRO A 143 28.21 -11.58 4.01
C PRO A 143 26.98 -12.37 4.49
N ILE A 144 27.04 -13.70 4.35
CA ILE A 144 25.97 -14.61 4.78
C ILE A 144 25.84 -14.56 6.31
N ILE A 145 24.75 -13.98 6.80
CA ILE A 145 24.44 -13.89 8.22
C ILE A 145 23.99 -15.28 8.72
N ASN A 146 24.59 -15.77 9.80
CA ASN A 146 24.15 -17.01 10.44
C ASN A 146 22.74 -16.87 11.05
N LEU A 147 21.93 -17.93 10.97
CA LEU A 147 20.52 -17.93 11.41
C LEU A 147 20.28 -17.32 12.80
N PRO A 148 21.09 -17.62 13.85
CA PRO A 148 20.88 -17.01 15.17
C PRO A 148 21.07 -15.49 15.17
N THR A 149 22.02 -14.98 14.39
CA THR A 149 22.27 -13.54 14.27
C THR A 149 21.19 -12.87 13.44
N ALA A 150 20.70 -13.52 12.38
CA ALA A 150 19.58 -13.02 11.60
C ALA A 150 18.31 -12.91 12.46
N VAL A 151 17.99 -13.95 13.24
CA VAL A 151 16.85 -13.95 14.16
C VAL A 151 17.02 -12.92 15.27
N SER A 152 18.21 -12.80 15.87
CA SER A 152 18.45 -11.82 16.93
C SER A 152 18.35 -10.38 16.40
N LEU A 153 18.93 -10.11 15.24
CA LEU A 153 18.83 -8.81 14.58
C LEU A 153 17.38 -8.47 14.22
N LEU A 154 16.62 -9.44 13.70
CA LEU A 154 15.20 -9.26 13.38
C LEU A 154 14.39 -8.87 14.61
N VAL A 155 14.58 -9.57 15.74
CA VAL A 155 13.90 -9.26 17.00
C VAL A 155 14.28 -7.86 17.51
N VAL A 156 15.56 -7.51 17.45
CA VAL A 156 16.05 -6.18 17.87
C VAL A 156 15.44 -5.07 17.01
N VAL A 157 15.42 -5.23 15.69
CA VAL A 157 14.82 -4.26 14.76
C VAL A 157 13.32 -4.13 15.01
N ILE A 158 12.59 -5.24 15.18
CA ILE A 158 11.15 -5.22 15.51
C ILE A 158 10.91 -4.47 16.82
N TYR A 159 11.75 -4.69 17.84
CA TYR A 159 11.65 -4.00 19.12
C TYR A 159 11.82 -2.48 18.96
N PHE A 160 12.84 -2.02 18.23
CA PHE A 160 13.04 -0.58 17.98
C PHE A 160 11.92 0.04 17.14
N ILE A 161 11.44 -0.66 16.10
CA ILE A 161 10.28 -0.22 15.31
C ILE A 161 9.06 -0.08 16.22
N ALA A 162 8.81 -1.04 17.12
CA ALA A 162 7.70 -0.98 18.05
C ALA A 162 7.81 0.21 19.03
N LEU A 163 9.01 0.53 19.52
CA LEU A 163 9.24 1.71 20.35
C LEU A 163 8.93 3.01 19.57
N CYS A 164 9.48 3.16 18.37
CA CYS A 164 9.23 4.33 17.53
C CYS A 164 7.75 4.48 17.16
N ALA A 165 7.08 3.37 16.81
CA ALA A 165 5.66 3.34 16.48
C ALA A 165 4.79 3.74 17.69
N SER A 166 5.12 3.24 18.89
CA SER A 166 4.42 3.63 20.12
C SER A 166 4.61 5.12 20.44
N SER A 167 5.83 5.65 20.29
CA SER A 167 6.08 7.08 20.45
C SER A 167 5.33 7.92 19.41
N LEU A 168 5.25 7.48 18.15
CA LEU A 168 4.50 8.16 17.10
C LEU A 168 3.01 8.27 17.45
N ILE A 169 2.41 7.18 17.92
CA ILE A 169 0.99 7.14 18.29
C ILE A 169 0.70 8.00 19.53
N TRP A 170 1.59 7.97 20.53
CA TRP A 170 1.42 8.75 21.76
C TRP A 170 1.41 10.26 21.51
N HIS A 171 2.32 10.77 20.68
CA HIS A 171 2.39 12.21 20.35
C HIS A 171 1.44 12.63 19.23
N MET A 172 0.69 11.70 18.64
CA MET A 172 -0.13 12.00 17.48
C MET A 172 -1.21 13.04 17.78
N GLU A 173 -1.80 13.01 18.97
CA GLU A 173 -2.82 13.98 19.36
C GLU A 173 -2.22 15.39 19.50
N ASP A 174 -1.04 15.51 20.10
CA ASP A 174 -0.31 16.76 20.21
C ASP A 174 0.01 17.33 18.82
N VAL A 175 0.53 16.49 17.91
CA VAL A 175 0.81 16.89 16.52
C VAL A 175 -0.46 17.37 15.82
N VAL A 176 -1.57 16.65 15.95
CA VAL A 176 -2.87 17.05 15.37
C VAL A 176 -3.30 18.40 15.92
N HIS A 177 -3.18 18.64 17.23
CA HIS A 177 -3.58 19.89 17.88
C HIS A 177 -2.71 21.08 17.46
N GLU A 178 -1.38 20.91 17.43
CA GLU A 178 -0.41 21.97 17.14
C GLU A 178 -0.32 22.32 15.65
N THR A 179 -0.21 21.32 14.78
CA THR A 179 0.07 21.52 13.34
C THR A 179 -1.16 21.84 12.50
N ARG A 180 -2.37 21.66 13.05
CA ARG A 180 -3.65 21.78 12.33
C ARG A 180 -3.86 20.81 11.17
N VAL A 181 -3.07 19.75 11.11
CA VAL A 181 -3.22 18.67 10.16
C VAL A 181 -4.23 17.62 10.66
N ALA A 182 -5.07 17.08 9.76
CA ALA A 182 -6.07 16.07 10.09
C ALA A 182 -5.45 14.68 10.34
N ARG A 183 -6.12 13.85 11.17
CA ARG A 183 -5.73 12.44 11.42
C ARG A 183 -5.69 11.64 10.11
N SER A 184 -6.63 11.91 9.20
CA SER A 184 -6.68 11.35 7.85
C SER A 184 -5.43 11.65 7.02
N PHE A 185 -4.87 12.86 7.07
CA PHE A 185 -3.63 13.18 6.36
C PHE A 185 -2.42 12.44 6.95
N ILE A 186 -2.33 12.37 8.29
CA ILE A 186 -1.25 11.64 8.96
C ILE A 186 -1.31 10.16 8.56
N GLY A 187 -2.50 9.55 8.64
CA GLY A 187 -2.72 8.17 8.25
C GLY A 187 -2.45 7.94 6.75
N LEU A 188 -3.02 8.74 5.86
CA LEU A 188 -2.96 8.49 4.41
C LEU A 188 -1.61 8.85 3.79
N ILE A 189 -0.93 9.90 4.27
CA ILE A 189 0.28 10.44 3.63
C ILE A 189 1.54 10.20 4.47
N ILE A 190 1.52 10.52 5.77
CA ILE A 190 2.76 10.49 6.57
C ILE A 190 3.16 9.06 6.93
N VAL A 191 2.26 8.32 7.58
CA VAL A 191 2.54 6.97 8.09
C VAL A 191 3.06 6.02 7.00
N PRO A 192 2.45 5.94 5.79
CA PRO A 192 2.84 4.96 4.79
C PRO A 192 4.18 5.29 4.13
N ASN A 193 4.44 6.58 3.90
CA ASN A 193 5.73 7.02 3.38
C ASN A 193 6.88 6.63 4.31
N VAL A 194 6.69 6.80 5.62
CA VAL A 194 7.69 6.41 6.61
C VAL A 194 7.79 4.88 6.72
N SER A 195 6.67 4.16 6.71
CA SER A 195 6.67 2.70 6.87
C SER A 195 7.30 1.97 5.68
N ASN A 196 7.21 2.53 4.48
CA ASN A 196 7.61 1.87 3.23
C ASN A 196 8.85 2.49 2.58
N SER A 197 9.51 3.44 3.26
CA SER A 197 10.69 4.16 2.72
C SER A 197 11.80 3.23 2.21
N ALA A 198 12.06 2.11 2.89
CA ALA A 198 13.07 1.15 2.44
C ALA A 198 12.68 0.48 1.11
N GLU A 199 11.41 0.11 0.96
CA GLU A 199 10.86 -0.46 -0.28
C GLU A 199 10.87 0.57 -1.42
N HIS A 200 10.59 1.84 -1.11
CA HIS A 200 10.67 2.93 -2.09
C HIS A 200 12.07 3.05 -2.68
N ILE A 201 13.10 2.99 -1.83
CA ILE A 201 14.51 3.09 -2.24
C ILE A 201 14.91 1.86 -3.06
N ALA A 202 14.52 0.67 -2.62
CA ALA A 202 14.80 -0.57 -3.34
C ALA A 202 14.18 -0.54 -4.75
N ALA A 203 12.89 -0.24 -4.88
CA ALA A 203 12.22 -0.15 -6.18
C ALA A 203 12.85 0.93 -7.08
N LEU A 204 13.20 2.09 -6.51
CA LEU A 204 13.83 3.16 -7.26
C LEU A 204 15.22 2.76 -7.79
N ARG A 205 16.01 2.03 -7.00
CA ARG A 205 17.31 1.50 -7.42
C ARG A 205 17.14 0.61 -8.66
N GLU A 206 16.21 -0.34 -8.60
CA GLU A 206 15.96 -1.26 -9.71
C GLU A 206 15.46 -0.54 -10.97
N ALA A 207 14.58 0.45 -10.81
CA ALA A 207 14.09 1.24 -11.93
C ALA A 207 15.19 2.05 -12.63
N VAL A 208 16.12 2.62 -11.86
CA VAL A 208 17.28 3.37 -12.37
C VAL A 208 18.26 2.43 -13.08
N ASN A 209 18.42 1.21 -12.59
CA ASN A 209 19.21 0.14 -13.22
C ASN A 209 18.54 -0.50 -14.44
N ASP A 210 17.48 0.12 -14.98
CA ASP A 210 16.73 -0.34 -16.14
C ASP A 210 15.96 -1.66 -15.94
N LYS A 211 15.83 -2.11 -14.68
CA LYS A 211 15.02 -3.26 -14.24
C LYS A 211 13.64 -2.81 -13.78
N VAL A 212 12.90 -2.13 -14.68
CA VAL A 212 11.61 -1.52 -14.31
C VAL A 212 10.52 -2.56 -13.99
N ASP A 213 10.58 -3.77 -14.57
CA ASP A 213 9.71 -4.90 -14.22
C ASP A 213 9.82 -5.22 -12.72
N LEU A 214 11.03 -5.31 -12.19
CA LEU A 214 11.30 -5.61 -10.78
C LEU A 214 10.81 -4.48 -9.85
N ALA A 215 11.08 -3.23 -10.23
CA ALA A 215 10.59 -2.07 -9.48
C ALA A 215 9.06 -2.04 -9.36
N ILE A 216 8.36 -2.35 -10.45
CA ILE A 216 6.89 -2.49 -10.47
C ILE A 216 6.46 -3.69 -9.61
N GLY A 217 7.16 -4.82 -9.70
CA GLY A 217 6.92 -6.02 -8.90
C GLY A 217 6.95 -5.74 -7.40
N ILE A 218 7.95 -4.98 -6.93
CA ILE A 218 8.06 -4.54 -5.52
C ILE A 218 6.82 -3.71 -5.12
N ALA A 219 6.48 -2.66 -5.89
CA ALA A 219 5.38 -1.76 -5.57
C ALA A 219 4.00 -2.45 -5.58
N ILE A 220 3.75 -3.27 -6.60
CA ILE A 220 2.47 -3.98 -6.76
C ILE A 220 2.37 -5.13 -5.75
N GLY A 221 3.43 -5.90 -5.53
CA GLY A 221 3.46 -7.00 -4.56
C GLY A 221 3.15 -6.51 -3.15
N SER A 222 3.80 -5.42 -2.73
CA SER A 222 3.54 -4.74 -1.45
C SER A 222 2.07 -4.28 -1.37
N SER A 223 1.53 -3.70 -2.45
CA SER A 223 0.11 -3.31 -2.53
C SER A 223 -0.88 -4.48 -2.36
N ILE A 224 -0.64 -5.61 -3.01
CA ILE A 224 -1.48 -6.82 -2.84
C ILE A 224 -1.42 -7.30 -1.39
N GLN A 225 -0.22 -7.36 -0.82
CA GLN A 225 -0.02 -7.80 0.56
C GLN A 225 -0.77 -6.88 1.53
N THR A 226 -0.71 -5.57 1.35
CA THR A 226 -1.44 -4.61 2.18
C THR A 226 -2.95 -4.86 2.13
N VAL A 227 -3.52 -5.04 0.93
CA VAL A 227 -4.98 -5.15 0.80
C VAL A 227 -5.52 -6.54 1.10
N LEU A 228 -4.87 -7.60 0.62
CA LEU A 228 -5.36 -8.98 0.75
C LEU A 228 -4.85 -9.69 2.01
N SER A 229 -3.80 -9.17 2.67
CA SER A 229 -3.25 -9.77 3.89
C SER A 229 -3.35 -8.83 5.09
N ILE A 230 -2.72 -7.67 5.06
CA ILE A 230 -2.58 -6.81 6.25
C ILE A 230 -3.94 -6.26 6.67
N SER A 231 -4.69 -5.66 5.75
CA SER A 231 -6.02 -5.11 5.97
C SER A 231 -7.00 -6.13 6.59
N PRO A 232 -7.22 -7.33 6.01
CA PRO A 232 -8.10 -8.33 6.61
C PRO A 232 -7.58 -8.91 7.92
N LEU A 233 -6.26 -9.06 8.06
CA LEU A 233 -5.67 -9.50 9.32
C LEU A 233 -5.99 -8.51 10.46
N LEU A 234 -5.96 -7.19 10.20
CA LEU A 234 -6.32 -6.18 11.19
C LEU A 234 -7.79 -6.25 11.60
N VAL A 235 -8.70 -6.50 10.65
CA VAL A 235 -10.13 -6.72 10.97
C VAL A 235 -10.31 -7.96 11.85
N ILE A 236 -9.62 -9.06 11.52
CA ILE A 236 -9.69 -10.30 12.31
C ILE A 236 -9.06 -10.13 13.69
N LEU A 237 -7.91 -9.46 13.81
CA LEU A 237 -7.27 -9.18 15.09
C LEU A 237 -8.12 -8.25 15.97
N GLY A 238 -8.73 -7.22 15.36
CA GLY A 238 -9.70 -6.36 16.03
C GLY A 238 -10.88 -7.16 16.57
N TRP A 239 -11.43 -8.06 15.76
CA TRP A 239 -12.58 -8.88 16.15
C TRP A 239 -12.26 -9.98 17.17
N ALA A 240 -11.23 -10.78 16.93
CA ALA A 240 -10.98 -12.03 17.66
C ALA A 240 -10.05 -11.88 18.87
N VAL A 241 -9.19 -10.86 18.88
CA VAL A 241 -8.14 -10.72 19.90
C VAL A 241 -8.33 -9.47 20.76
N LEU A 242 -8.66 -8.34 20.15
CA LEU A 242 -8.67 -7.03 20.82
C LEU A 242 -10.06 -6.53 21.21
N ASP A 243 -11.12 -7.19 20.74
CA ASP A 243 -12.52 -6.77 20.89
C ASP A 243 -12.77 -5.31 20.48
N LYS A 244 -12.24 -4.93 19.31
CA LYS A 244 -12.33 -3.58 18.74
C LYS A 244 -13.04 -3.58 17.38
N PRO A 245 -13.85 -2.55 17.09
CA PRO A 245 -14.62 -2.46 15.84
C PRO A 245 -13.75 -1.99 14.67
N MET A 246 -12.72 -2.76 14.31
CA MET A 246 -11.97 -2.55 13.06
C MET A 246 -12.83 -2.99 11.87
N THR A 247 -13.02 -2.10 10.89
CA THR A 247 -13.90 -2.33 9.74
C THR A 247 -13.24 -1.86 8.44
N PHE A 248 -13.84 -2.22 7.31
CA PHE A 248 -13.52 -1.66 5.99
C PHE A 248 -14.40 -0.45 5.66
N HIS A 249 -14.92 0.23 6.68
CA HIS A 249 -15.62 1.49 6.49
C HIS A 249 -14.61 2.64 6.48
N PHE A 250 -14.16 2.98 5.28
CA PHE A 250 -13.27 4.10 5.04
C PHE A 250 -14.06 5.36 4.68
N GLU A 251 -13.42 6.51 4.86
CA GLU A 251 -13.92 7.79 4.40
C GLU A 251 -14.26 7.76 2.90
N THR A 252 -15.41 8.31 2.50
CA THR A 252 -15.89 8.27 1.11
C THR A 252 -14.86 8.86 0.14
N SER A 253 -14.20 9.96 0.52
CA SER A 253 -13.14 10.59 -0.27
C SER A 253 -11.97 9.62 -0.50
N ALA A 254 -11.56 8.87 0.52
CA ALA A 254 -10.43 7.95 0.47
C ALA A 254 -10.72 6.75 -0.44
N VAL A 255 -11.94 6.23 -0.37
CA VAL A 255 -12.42 5.15 -1.26
C VAL A 255 -12.44 5.59 -2.72
N VAL A 256 -12.89 6.82 -2.99
CA VAL A 256 -12.89 7.39 -4.34
C VAL A 256 -11.47 7.56 -4.86
N VAL A 257 -10.57 8.13 -4.05
CA VAL A 257 -9.15 8.27 -4.41
C VAL A 257 -8.50 6.91 -4.66
N PHE A 258 -8.81 5.90 -3.84
CA PHE A 258 -8.32 4.54 -4.03
C PHE A 258 -8.79 3.94 -5.35
N ALA A 259 -10.06 4.08 -5.68
CA ALA A 259 -10.61 3.61 -6.95
C ALA A 259 -9.95 4.29 -8.16
N PHE A 260 -9.78 5.62 -8.13
CA PHE A 260 -9.09 6.35 -9.18
C PHE A 260 -7.60 5.98 -9.28
N THR A 261 -6.95 5.73 -8.15
CA THR A 261 -5.56 5.28 -8.11
C THR A 261 -5.41 3.95 -8.85
N VAL A 262 -6.24 2.96 -8.51
CA VAL A 262 -6.24 1.64 -9.18
C VAL A 262 -6.60 1.77 -10.66
N LEU A 263 -7.53 2.66 -11.02
CA LEU A 263 -7.91 2.89 -12.41
C LEU A 263 -6.77 3.50 -13.23
N ILE A 264 -6.14 4.57 -12.72
CA ILE A 264 -5.05 5.27 -13.42
C ILE A 264 -3.83 4.36 -13.53
N THR A 265 -3.45 3.65 -12.47
CA THR A 265 -2.33 2.73 -12.55
C THR A 265 -2.61 1.62 -13.55
N ASN A 266 -3.79 1.01 -13.54
CA ASN A 266 -4.19 0.07 -14.59
C ASN A 266 -4.14 0.70 -15.99
N ALA A 267 -4.55 1.95 -16.17
CA ALA A 267 -4.54 2.60 -17.48
C ALA A 267 -3.13 2.91 -18.01
N LEU A 268 -2.15 3.13 -17.12
CA LEU A 268 -0.76 3.44 -17.50
C LEU A 268 0.10 2.19 -17.72
N GLN A 269 -0.52 1.03 -17.56
CA GLN A 269 0.12 -0.26 -17.44
C GLN A 269 0.09 -1.00 -18.79
N ASP A 270 0.55 -0.32 -19.85
CA ASP A 270 0.49 -0.76 -21.25
C ASP A 270 1.76 -1.51 -21.72
N GLY A 271 2.62 -1.95 -20.79
CA GLY A 271 3.86 -2.66 -21.07
C GLY A 271 5.07 -1.75 -21.35
N ARG A 272 4.91 -0.43 -21.22
CA ARG A 272 5.97 0.57 -21.37
C ARG A 272 5.84 1.67 -20.34
N SER A 273 6.98 2.14 -19.84
CA SER A 273 7.06 3.28 -18.93
C SER A 273 7.95 4.39 -19.49
N ASN A 274 7.58 5.63 -19.20
CA ASN A 274 8.36 6.82 -19.50
C ASN A 274 8.25 7.87 -18.39
N TYR A 275 9.16 8.86 -18.42
CA TYR A 275 9.22 9.88 -17.37
C TYR A 275 7.94 10.73 -17.27
N LEU A 276 7.19 10.88 -18.37
CA LEU A 276 5.95 11.66 -18.38
C LEU A 276 4.84 10.91 -17.62
N GLN A 277 4.70 9.60 -17.84
CA GLN A 277 3.79 8.77 -17.05
C GLN A 277 4.18 8.78 -15.57
N GLY A 278 5.48 8.72 -15.27
CA GLY A 278 5.98 8.89 -13.90
C GLY A 278 5.55 10.23 -13.28
N ASN A 279 5.70 11.33 -14.03
CA ASN A 279 5.29 12.65 -13.56
C ASN A 279 3.76 12.78 -13.42
N MET A 280 2.95 12.10 -14.23
CA MET A 280 1.50 12.04 -14.07
C MET A 280 1.10 11.37 -12.75
N LEU A 281 1.74 10.24 -12.41
CA LEU A 281 1.52 9.52 -11.15
C LEU A 281 1.95 10.37 -9.94
N LEU A 282 3.14 10.98 -10.00
CA LEU A 282 3.64 11.87 -8.95
C LEU A 282 2.75 13.11 -8.79
N GLY A 283 2.33 13.72 -9.89
CA GLY A 283 1.41 14.85 -9.88
C GLY A 283 0.08 14.50 -9.22
N PHE A 284 -0.48 13.32 -9.54
CA PHE A 284 -1.72 12.86 -8.90
C PHE A 284 -1.54 12.61 -7.40
N TYR A 285 -0.44 11.97 -6.98
CA TYR A 285 -0.12 11.79 -5.57
C TYR A 285 0.00 13.13 -4.82
N ILE A 286 0.69 14.12 -5.41
CA ILE A 286 0.82 15.46 -4.81
C ILE A 286 -0.53 16.15 -4.70
N ILE A 287 -1.40 16.05 -5.71
CA ILE A 287 -2.76 16.61 -5.67
C ILE A 287 -3.57 15.98 -4.53
N ILE A 288 -3.48 14.65 -4.36
CA ILE A 288 -4.12 13.95 -3.23
C ILE A 288 -3.56 14.46 -1.91
N ALA A 289 -2.23 14.52 -1.75
CA ALA A 289 -1.60 15.01 -0.53
C ALA A 289 -2.04 16.44 -0.19
N LEU A 290 -2.07 17.35 -1.17
CA LEU A 290 -2.56 18.72 -0.97
C LEU A 290 -4.04 18.75 -0.59
N THR A 291 -4.86 17.88 -1.19
CA THR A 291 -6.30 17.80 -0.87
C THR A 291 -6.53 17.41 0.58
N TYR A 292 -5.81 16.40 1.09
CA TYR A 292 -5.89 15.99 2.50
C TYR A 292 -5.20 16.96 3.46
N PHE A 293 -4.17 17.67 3.00
CA PHE A 293 -3.48 18.68 3.81
C PHE A 293 -4.37 19.89 4.08
N VAL A 294 -5.15 20.32 3.09
CA VAL A 294 -6.03 21.50 3.18
C VAL A 294 -7.44 21.14 3.70
N SER A 295 -7.85 19.87 3.63
CA SER A 295 -9.17 19.44 4.07
C SER A 295 -9.42 19.76 5.55
N PRO A 296 -10.55 20.41 5.90
CA PRO A 296 -10.84 20.78 7.28
C PRO A 296 -10.99 19.55 8.18
N ARG A 297 -10.48 19.65 9.41
CA ARG A 297 -10.47 18.62 10.47
C ARG A 297 -11.81 17.90 10.71
N ASP A 298 -12.95 18.51 10.37
CA ASP A 298 -14.31 18.02 10.68
C ASP A 298 -15.28 18.02 9.46
N ALA A 299 -14.80 18.31 8.25
CA ALA A 299 -15.71 18.51 7.10
C ALA A 299 -16.12 17.22 6.38
N LEU A 300 -15.36 16.14 6.55
CA LEU A 300 -15.58 14.88 5.83
C LEU A 300 -16.31 13.81 6.66
N ASP A 301 -16.46 14.03 7.97
CA ASP A 301 -17.27 13.19 8.86
C ASP A 301 -18.77 13.54 8.86
N LYS A 302 -19.18 14.60 8.14
CA LYS A 302 -20.56 15.13 8.16
C LYS A 302 -21.34 14.99 6.86
N VAL A 303 -20.91 14.11 5.95
CA VAL A 303 -21.69 13.80 4.72
C VAL A 303 -21.99 12.31 4.63
#